data_AF-A0A6B3FB55-F1
#
_entry.id   AF-A0A6B3FB55-F1
#
_cell.length_a   1.000
_cell.length_b   1.000
_cell.length_c   1.000
_cell.angle_alpha   90.00
_cell.angle_beta   90.00
_cell.angle_gamma   90.00
#
_symmetry.space_group_name_H-M   'P 1'
#
loop_
_entity.id
_entity.type
_entity.pdbx_description
1 polymer ?
#
loop_
_entity_poly.entity_id
_entity_poly.type
_entity_poly.pdbx_seq_one_letter_code
_entity_poly.pdbx_strand_id
1 'polypeptide(L)'
;MIDAPPAGIPPVDAPPADAEAGAAPETGAASSASLDTRTLSRALFLRLATLAQDSPERAYVRDTLIELNLPLVRYAAARFRSRNEPMEDIVQVGT
;
A
#
# COMPACT_ATOMS: atom_id res chain seq x y z
N MET A 1 10.92 19.79 -37.74
CA MET A 1 9.61 20.45 -37.57
C MET A 1 8.60 19.35 -37.32
N ILE A 2 8.18 19.26 -36.06
CA ILE A 2 6.96 18.60 -35.53
C ILE A 2 6.92 17.06 -35.58
N ASP A 3 7.26 16.53 -34.42
CA ASP A 3 6.86 15.27 -33.81
C ASP A 3 5.33 15.10 -33.86
N ALA A 4 4.85 13.92 -34.27
CA ALA A 4 3.44 13.57 -34.26
C ALA A 4 3.15 12.72 -33.01
N PRO A 5 2.22 13.13 -32.11
CA PRO A 5 1.95 12.39 -30.89
C PRO A 5 1.06 11.17 -31.19
N PRO A 6 1.33 9.97 -30.65
CA PRO A 6 0.40 8.88 -30.74
C PRO A 6 -0.67 8.95 -29.64
N ALA A 7 -1.91 8.82 -30.11
CA ALA A 7 -3.07 8.20 -29.47
C ALA A 7 -3.50 8.67 -28.07
N GLY A 8 -4.72 9.21 -28.02
CA GLY A 8 -5.42 9.66 -26.83
C GLY A 8 -5.50 8.61 -25.72
N ILE A 9 -5.20 9.06 -24.50
CA ILE A 9 -5.48 8.35 -23.26
C ILE A 9 -7.01 8.37 -23.08
N PRO A 10 -7.69 7.22 -22.94
CA PRO A 10 -9.11 7.21 -22.60
C PRO A 10 -9.32 7.83 -21.21
N PRO A 11 -10.45 8.49 -20.95
CA PRO A 11 -10.72 9.08 -19.64
C PRO A 11 -10.69 7.98 -18.58
N VAL A 12 -9.84 8.17 -17.57
CA VAL A 12 -9.85 7.38 -16.34
C VAL A 12 -11.23 7.53 -15.70
N ASP A 13 -11.97 6.42 -15.70
CA ASP A 13 -13.26 6.29 -15.03
C ASP A 13 -13.10 6.74 -13.57
N ALA A 14 -13.84 7.77 -13.20
CA ALA A 14 -13.85 8.31 -11.86
C ALA A 14 -14.43 7.24 -10.91
N PRO A 15 -13.81 6.95 -9.77
CA PRO A 15 -14.35 5.97 -8.85
C PRO A 15 -15.74 6.45 -8.36
N PRO A 16 -16.77 5.58 -8.33
CA PRO A 16 -18.06 5.95 -7.80
C PRO A 16 -17.93 6.26 -6.30
N ALA A 17 -18.39 7.45 -5.96
CA ALA A 17 -18.44 8.00 -4.63
C ALA A 17 -19.59 7.36 -3.85
N ASP A 18 -19.41 6.14 -3.34
CA ASP A 18 -20.27 5.57 -2.29
C ASP A 18 -19.46 4.59 -1.43
N ALA A 19 -18.58 5.17 -0.60
CA ALA A 19 -17.91 4.46 0.49
C ALA A 19 -18.78 4.57 1.75
N GLU A 20 -19.92 3.87 1.75
CA GLU A 20 -20.73 3.68 2.96
C GLU A 20 -19.92 2.96 4.03
N ALA A 21 -20.01 3.53 5.23
CA ALA A 21 -19.17 3.28 6.38
C ALA A 21 -19.43 1.87 6.95
N GLY A 22 -18.41 1.01 6.83
CA GLY A 22 -18.35 -0.24 7.59
C GLY A 22 -17.64 0.02 8.92
N ALA A 23 -18.42 0.05 10.00
CA ALA A 23 -18.02 0.37 11.37
C ALA A 23 -16.69 -0.26 11.82
N ALA A 24 -15.78 0.59 12.31
CA ALA A 24 -14.58 0.20 13.04
C ALA A 24 -14.95 -0.31 14.44
N PRO A 25 -14.30 -1.37 14.97
CA PRO A 25 -14.45 -1.74 16.37
C PRO A 25 -13.74 -0.72 17.27
N GLU A 26 -14.22 -0.66 18.50
CA GLU A 26 -14.10 0.49 19.39
C GLU A 26 -12.67 0.87 19.78
N THR A 27 -12.49 2.18 19.85
CA THR A 27 -11.24 2.93 19.94
C THR A 27 -10.76 3.03 21.38
N GLY A 28 -9.50 2.64 21.63
CA GLY A 28 -8.81 2.96 22.88
C GLY A 28 -7.32 2.61 22.80
N ALA A 29 -6.99 1.34 22.56
CA ALA A 29 -5.61 0.85 22.53
C ALA A 29 -4.98 0.82 21.12
N ALA A 30 -5.80 0.68 20.07
CA ALA A 30 -5.31 0.63 18.69
C ALA A 30 -4.74 1.98 18.21
N SER A 31 -5.21 3.09 18.76
CA SER A 31 -4.79 4.43 18.30
C SER A 31 -3.32 4.70 18.65
N SER A 32 -2.91 4.54 19.91
CA SER A 32 -1.52 4.75 20.34
C SER A 32 -0.55 3.79 19.63
N ALA A 33 -0.85 2.49 19.63
CA ALA A 33 -0.04 1.50 18.94
C ALA A 33 0.10 1.80 17.43
N SER A 34 -0.98 2.25 16.77
CA SER A 34 -0.92 2.65 15.35
C SER A 34 -0.12 3.93 15.10
N LEU A 35 -0.16 4.89 16.03
CA LEU A 35 0.65 6.11 15.97
C LEU A 35 2.13 5.79 16.18
N ASP A 36 2.43 4.89 17.11
CA ASP A 36 3.78 4.40 17.36
C ASP A 36 4.33 3.66 16.13
N THR A 37 3.54 2.77 15.52
CA THR A 37 3.90 2.10 14.26
C THR A 37 4.18 3.09 13.14
N ARG A 38 3.35 4.13 12.95
CA ARG A 38 3.61 5.16 11.92
C ARG A 38 4.89 5.93 12.19
N THR A 39 5.13 6.28 13.46
CA THR A 39 6.33 7.02 13.88
C THR A 39 7.59 6.20 13.64
N LEU A 40 7.58 4.93 14.03
CA LEU A 40 8.68 3.99 13.83
C LEU A 40 8.93 3.72 12.34
N SER A 41 7.87 3.47 11.56
CA SER A 41 7.95 3.34 10.10
C SER A 41 8.62 4.56 9.46
N ARG A 42 8.24 5.77 9.85
CA ARG A 42 8.83 7.00 9.31
C ARG A 42 10.33 7.07 9.59
N ALA A 43 10.76 6.77 10.82
CA ALA A 43 12.17 6.76 11.19
C ALA A 43 12.96 5.72 10.37
N LEU A 44 12.40 4.52 10.19
CA LEU A 44 13.05 3.46 9.40
C LEU A 44 13.11 3.80 7.90
N PHE A 45 12.09 4.43 7.32
CA PHE A 45 12.15 4.89 5.92
C PHE A 45 13.25 5.94 5.71
N LEU A 46 13.38 6.90 6.64
CA LEU A 46 14.47 7.88 6.60
C LEU A 46 15.83 7.20 6.71
N ARG A 47 15.99 6.23 7.61
CA ARG A 47 17.22 5.44 7.71
C ARG A 47 17.52 4.67 6.42
N LEU A 48 16.52 4.00 5.85
CA LEU A 48 16.66 3.21 4.63
C LEU A 48 17.15 4.07 3.46
N ALA A 49 16.69 5.32 3.36
CA ALA A 49 17.09 6.26 2.32
C ALA A 49 18.57 6.66 2.40
N THR A 50 19.21 6.52 3.57
CA THR A 50 20.63 6.85 3.78
C THR A 50 21.59 5.68 3.58
N LEU A 51 21.07 4.45 3.48
CA LEU A 51 21.90 3.24 3.35
C LEU A 51 22.22 2.94 1.89
N ALA A 52 23.46 2.51 1.63
CA ALA A 52 23.89 2.03 0.32
C ALA A 52 23.09 0.79 -0.10
N GLN A 53 22.87 0.60 -1.41
CA GLN A 53 21.98 -0.47 -1.91
C GLN A 53 22.45 -1.88 -1.55
N ASP A 54 23.76 -2.04 -1.42
CA ASP A 54 24.53 -3.25 -1.15
C ASP A 54 24.89 -3.44 0.34
N SER A 55 24.46 -2.52 1.21
CA SER A 55 24.67 -2.64 2.66
C SER A 55 23.77 -3.75 3.26
N PRO A 56 24.34 -4.67 4.09
CA PRO A 56 23.55 -5.69 4.76
C PRO A 56 22.51 -5.10 5.74
N GLU A 57 22.80 -3.94 6.33
CA GLU A 57 21.87 -3.20 7.18
C GLU A 57 20.62 -2.75 6.42
N ARG A 58 20.73 -2.53 5.10
CA ARG A 58 19.59 -2.14 4.26
C ARG A 58 18.55 -3.25 4.18
N ALA A 59 18.98 -4.51 4.11
CA ALA A 59 18.08 -5.66 4.14
C ALA A 59 17.34 -5.74 5.47
N TYR A 60 18.08 -5.63 6.58
CA TYR A 60 17.49 -5.65 7.93
C TYR A 60 16.42 -4.57 8.14
N VAL A 61 16.70 -3.33 7.72
CA VAL A 61 15.73 -2.21 7.84
C VAL A 61 14.49 -2.46 6.99
N ARG A 62 14.65 -3.02 5.78
CA ARG A 62 13.53 -3.40 4.92
C ARG A 62 12.67 -4.49 5.52
N ASP A 63 13.27 -5.55 6.04
CA ASP A 63 12.54 -6.68 6.62
C ASP A 63 11.73 -6.22 7.84
N THR A 64 12.34 -5.39 8.68
CA THR A 64 11.66 -4.76 9.82
C THR A 64 10.45 -3.91 9.37
N LEU A 65 10.61 -3.10 8.32
CA LEU A 65 9.51 -2.31 7.75
C LEU A 65 8.38 -3.19 7.22
N ILE A 66 8.69 -4.33 6.59
CA ILE A 66 7.71 -5.29 6.08
C ILE A 66 6.90 -5.89 7.24
N GLU A 67 7.58 -6.42 8.26
CA GLU A 67 6.93 -7.05 9.41
C GLU A 67 6.03 -6.07 10.15
N LEU A 68 6.53 -4.86 10.40
CA LEU A 68 5.81 -3.82 11.13
C LEU A 68 4.53 -3.38 10.40
N ASN A 69 4.53 -3.37 9.05
CA ASN A 69 3.40 -2.93 8.24
C ASN A 69 2.50 -4.07 7.74
N LEU A 70 2.85 -5.33 8.00
CA LEU A 70 2.05 -6.49 7.59
C LEU A 70 0.60 -6.45 8.12
N PRO A 71 0.30 -6.01 9.35
CA PRO A 71 -1.08 -5.88 9.82
C PRO A 71 -1.92 -4.90 8.98
N LEU A 72 -1.34 -3.79 8.52
CA LEU A 72 -2.02 -2.81 7.66
C LEU A 72 -2.35 -3.42 6.29
N VAL A 73 -1.40 -4.16 5.71
CA VAL A 73 -1.61 -4.85 4.43
C VAL A 73 -2.74 -5.88 4.55
N ARG A 74 -2.77 -6.65 5.64
CA ARG A 74 -3.86 -7.61 5.92
C ARG A 74 -5.20 -6.91 6.04
N TYR A 75 -5.27 -5.79 6.75
CA TYR A 75 -6.48 -4.99 6.88
C TYR A 75 -6.97 -4.46 5.52
N ALA A 76 -6.07 -3.90 4.71
CA ALA A 76 -6.40 -3.42 3.38
C ALA A 76 -6.90 -4.56 2.46
N ALA A 77 -6.19 -5.69 2.43
CA ALA A 77 -6.55 -6.86 1.63
C ALA A 77 -7.91 -7.45 2.01
N ALA A 78 -8.27 -7.47 3.30
CA ALA A 78 -9.57 -7.95 3.74
C ALA A 78 -10.73 -7.12 3.17
N ARG A 79 -10.53 -5.82 2.94
CA ARG A 79 -11.53 -4.92 2.34
C ARG A 79 -11.71 -5.13 0.83
N PHE A 80 -10.72 -5.69 0.14
CA PHE A 80 -10.82 -6.04 -1.28
C PHE A 80 -11.52 -7.39 -1.53
N ARG A 81 -11.63 -8.25 -0.50
CA ARG A 81 -12.27 -9.57 -0.64
C ARG A 81 -13.81 -9.51 -0.78
N SER A 82 -14.45 -8.37 -0.51
CA SER A 82 -15.91 -8.23 -0.59
C SER A 82 -16.44 -7.90 -2.01
N ARG A 83 -15.60 -7.93 -3.05
CA ARG A 83 -16.01 -7.69 -4.44
C ARG A 83 -15.85 -8.97 -5.25
N ASN A 84 -16.98 -9.61 -5.51
CA ASN A 84 -17.17 -10.75 -6.41
C ASN A 84 -16.83 -10.37 -7.87
N GLU A 85 -15.55 -10.26 -8.23
CA GLU A 85 -15.06 -10.34 -9.61
C GLU A 85 -14.12 -11.56 -9.77
N PRO A 86 -14.19 -12.29 -10.90
CA PRO A 86 -13.57 -13.61 -11.04
C PRO A 86 -12.04 -13.51 -10.99
N MET A 87 -11.43 -14.37 -10.16
CA MET A 87 -10.00 -14.47 -9.85
C MET A 87 -9.07 -14.59 -11.08
N GLU A 88 -9.59 -14.82 -12.28
CA GLU A 88 -8.81 -15.03 -13.52
C GLU A 88 -8.13 -13.76 -14.04
N ASP A 89 -8.73 -12.56 -13.93
CA ASP A 89 -8.12 -11.34 -14.49
C ASP A 89 -6.90 -10.83 -13.71
N ILE A 90 -6.77 -11.19 -12.42
CA ILE A 90 -5.64 -10.77 -11.57
C ILE A 90 -4.37 -11.59 -11.87
N VAL A 91 -4.53 -12.85 -12.28
CA VAL A 91 -3.39 -13.76 -12.54
C VAL A 91 -2.70 -13.44 -13.87
N GLN A 92 -3.39 -12.76 -14.81
CA GLN A 92 -2.89 -12.51 -16.15
C GLN A 92 -2.07 -11.20 -16.30
N VAL A 93 -2.21 -10.25 -15.37
CA VAL A 93 -1.34 -9.04 -15.37
C VAL A 93 0.06 -9.35 -14.83
N GLY A 94 0.26 -10.54 -14.25
CA GLY A 94 1.53 -10.98 -13.66
C GLY A 94 2.50 -11.73 -14.60
N THR A 95 2.20 -11.84 -15.90
CA THR A 95 3.13 -12.41 -16.92
C THR A 95 3.65 -11.36 -17.87
#